data_AF-A0A838ACI2-F1
#
_entry.id   AF-A0A838ACI2-F1
#
_cell.length_a   1.000
_cell.length_b   1.000
_cell.length_c   1.000
_cell.angle_alpha   90.00
_cell.angle_beta   90.00
_cell.angle_gamma   90.00
#
_symmetry.space_group_name_H-M   'P 1'
#
loop_
_entity.id
_entity.type
_entity.pdbx_description
1 polymer ?
#
loop_
_entity_poly.entity_id
_entity_poly.type
_entity_poly.pdbx_seq_one_letter_code
_entity_poly.pdbx_strand_id
1 'polypeptide(L)'
;MTVTAPPLDRAQSQAGVHQWSPAEKGVLVRAACRSPYAEFATPWSVDFDGATAHVLQREHVRPVSHRDQMLACGAAGATLATAFRILGWHAYPELLPNALRPNIAVRLTASKRHRITRRDIALYAAIFHAVPTREPQDIAELPKSLTAELLACSVAGCTSVEVVSAGSREARRASVDSGLLVCTADDTTRDHLAAGFLMQILRLIAGSRGWATHLVTGRFSADKARRHRLHTDDVPQLVLQVGPSPADESGANGDIPSAAR
;
A
#
# COMPACT_ATOMS: atom_id res chain seq x y z
N MET A 1 36.06 -49.39 8.55
CA MET A 1 36.38 -47.97 8.76
C MET A 1 35.08 -47.22 8.83
N THR A 2 34.60 -46.95 10.05
CA THR A 2 33.27 -46.39 10.31
C THR A 2 33.50 -45.03 10.95
N VAL A 3 33.17 -43.95 10.24
CA VAL A 3 33.33 -42.58 10.74
C VAL A 3 32.07 -42.19 11.48
N THR A 4 32.17 -42.11 12.80
CA THR A 4 31.16 -41.59 13.71
C THR A 4 31.06 -40.08 13.55
N ALA A 5 29.91 -39.57 13.13
CA ALA A 5 29.63 -38.14 13.13
C ALA A 5 29.42 -37.63 14.58
N PRO A 6 29.95 -36.46 14.96
CA PRO A 6 29.73 -35.88 16.28
C PRO A 6 28.27 -35.37 16.39
N PRO A 7 27.72 -35.30 17.61
CA PRO A 7 26.34 -34.86 17.80
C PRO A 7 26.22 -33.37 17.49
N LEU A 8 25.24 -33.02 16.65
CA LEU A 8 24.85 -31.63 16.40
C LEU A 8 24.36 -31.03 17.72
N ASP A 9 25.22 -30.19 18.26
CA ASP A 9 25.00 -29.39 19.46
C ASP A 9 23.69 -28.63 19.35
N ARG A 10 22.80 -28.88 20.32
CA ARG A 10 21.57 -28.12 20.57
C ARG A 10 21.97 -26.75 21.12
N ALA A 11 22.54 -25.92 20.27
CA ALA A 11 22.92 -24.55 20.60
C ALA A 11 22.60 -23.60 19.44
N GLN A 12 21.42 -23.73 18.85
CA GLN A 12 20.77 -22.63 18.13
C GLN A 12 19.76 -21.97 19.06
N SER A 13 20.31 -21.07 19.87
CA SER A 13 19.72 -19.80 20.31
C SER A 13 18.19 -19.68 20.17
N GLN A 14 17.47 -20.00 21.25
CA GLN A 14 16.18 -19.35 21.55
C GLN A 14 16.43 -17.85 21.78
N ALA A 15 16.69 -17.09 20.72
CA ALA A 15 16.50 -15.65 20.76
C ALA A 15 14.99 -15.42 20.92
N GLY A 16 14.59 -14.82 22.05
CA GLY A 16 13.17 -14.62 22.38
C GLY A 16 12.41 -14.05 21.18
N VAL A 17 11.42 -14.81 20.70
CA VAL A 17 10.52 -14.38 19.63
C VAL A 17 9.91 -13.05 20.08
N HIS A 18 10.12 -11.98 19.31
CA HIS A 18 9.58 -10.66 19.65
C HIS A 18 8.08 -10.76 19.92
N GLN A 19 7.63 -10.19 21.03
CA GLN A 19 6.20 -10.05 21.32
C GLN A 19 5.86 -8.58 21.31
N TRP A 20 4.79 -8.22 20.59
CA TRP A 20 4.30 -6.86 20.55
C TRP A 20 3.75 -6.44 21.91
N SER A 21 4.34 -5.40 22.49
CA SER A 21 3.79 -4.71 23.65
C SER A 21 2.42 -4.06 23.33
N PRO A 22 1.58 -3.79 24.33
CA PRO A 22 0.31 -3.07 24.11
C PRO A 22 0.49 -1.72 23.40
N ALA A 23 1.57 -0.99 23.69
CA ALA A 23 1.88 0.29 23.05
C ALA A 23 2.21 0.11 21.56
N GLU A 24 3.04 -0.87 21.21
CA GLU A 24 3.35 -1.20 19.82
C GLU A 24 2.10 -1.64 19.04
N LYS A 25 1.26 -2.51 19.63
CA LYS A 25 -0.04 -2.87 19.04
C LYS A 25 -0.91 -1.63 18.80
N GLY A 26 -0.93 -0.69 19.74
CA GLY A 26 -1.65 0.58 19.60
C GLY A 26 -1.16 1.44 18.43
N VAL A 27 0.16 1.48 18.18
CA VAL A 27 0.75 2.15 17.01
C VAL A 27 0.30 1.48 15.71
N LEU A 28 0.40 0.14 15.66
CA LEU A 28 0.05 -0.65 14.48
C LEU A 28 -1.44 -0.55 14.13
N VAL A 29 -2.33 -0.70 15.11
CA VAL A 29 -3.78 -0.59 14.92
C VAL A 29 -4.17 0.81 14.48
N ARG A 30 -3.62 1.86 15.13
CA ARG A 30 -3.92 3.25 14.78
C ARG A 30 -3.50 3.58 13.35
N ALA A 31 -2.35 3.07 12.90
CA ALA A 31 -1.92 3.20 11.51
C ALA A 31 -2.87 2.45 10.57
N ALA A 32 -3.19 1.18 10.85
CA ALA A 32 -4.10 0.39 10.02
C ALA A 32 -5.47 1.07 9.85
N CYS A 33 -6.02 1.67 10.91
CA CYS A 33 -7.30 2.40 10.86
C CYS A 33 -7.30 3.61 9.90
N ARG A 34 -6.13 4.07 9.45
CA ARG A 34 -5.96 5.13 8.44
C ARG A 34 -5.73 4.59 7.02
N SER A 35 -5.74 3.27 6.85
CA SER A 35 -5.68 2.67 5.52
C SER A 35 -6.81 3.23 4.64
N PRO A 36 -6.55 3.50 3.35
CA PRO A 36 -7.60 3.87 2.43
C PRO A 36 -8.67 2.78 2.36
N TYR A 37 -9.85 3.15 1.87
CA TYR A 37 -11.10 2.38 1.91
C TYR A 37 -11.84 2.36 3.27
N ALA A 38 -11.35 3.07 4.29
CA ALA A 38 -12.07 3.25 5.56
C ALA A 38 -13.38 4.08 5.43
N GLU A 39 -13.53 4.86 4.35
CA GLU A 39 -14.77 5.63 4.07
C GLU A 39 -16.00 4.74 3.88
N PHE A 40 -15.80 3.47 3.51
CA PHE A 40 -16.85 2.47 3.34
C PHE A 40 -16.71 1.35 4.38
N ALA A 41 -16.36 1.71 5.62
CA ALA A 41 -16.21 0.84 6.78
C ALA A 41 -15.21 -0.34 6.61
N THR A 42 -14.39 -0.57 7.63
CA THR A 42 -13.19 -1.42 7.52
C THR A 42 -13.53 -2.88 7.17
N PRO A 43 -13.27 -3.38 5.94
CA PRO A 43 -13.64 -4.74 5.53
C PRO A 43 -12.60 -5.77 6.01
N TRP A 44 -11.85 -5.43 7.05
CA TRP A 44 -10.75 -6.19 7.61
C TRP A 44 -10.64 -6.01 9.14
N SER A 45 -9.95 -6.92 9.81
CA SER A 45 -9.43 -6.79 11.18
C SER A 45 -7.93 -7.04 11.21
N VAL A 46 -7.30 -6.65 12.32
CA VAL A 46 -5.90 -6.98 12.59
C VAL A 46 -5.82 -7.80 13.87
N ASP A 47 -5.27 -9.00 13.75
CA ASP A 47 -4.94 -9.85 14.90
C ASP A 47 -3.42 -9.95 15.06
N PHE A 48 -2.98 -10.22 16.29
CA PHE A 48 -1.56 -10.38 16.62
C PHE A 48 -1.31 -11.73 17.25
N ASP A 49 -0.28 -12.42 16.76
CA ASP A 49 0.21 -13.69 17.30
C ASP A 49 1.74 -13.64 17.39
N GLY A 50 2.28 -13.55 18.60
CA GLY A 50 3.70 -13.35 18.85
C GLY A 50 4.28 -12.12 18.13
N ALA A 51 5.23 -12.36 17.22
CA ALA A 51 5.89 -11.34 16.38
C ALA A 51 5.10 -11.01 15.10
N THR A 52 3.95 -11.65 14.91
CA THR A 52 3.21 -11.64 13.66
C THR A 52 1.93 -10.82 13.79
N ALA A 53 1.64 -10.01 12.78
CA ALA A 53 0.34 -9.39 12.57
C ALA A 53 -0.36 -10.04 11.37
N HIS A 54 -1.65 -10.30 11.51
CA HIS A 54 -2.52 -10.83 10.48
C HIS A 54 -3.56 -9.78 10.10
N VAL A 55 -3.67 -9.45 8.82
CA VAL A 55 -4.84 -8.75 8.28
C VAL A 55 -5.85 -9.82 7.86
N LEU A 56 -7.02 -9.81 8.50
CA LEU A 56 -8.09 -10.75 8.20
C LEU A 56 -9.20 -10.07 7.42
N GLN A 57 -9.73 -10.74 6.41
CA GLN A 57 -10.94 -10.35 5.73
C GLN A 57 -12.13 -10.45 6.70
N ARG A 58 -12.99 -9.42 6.72
CA ARG A 58 -14.25 -9.43 7.47
C ARG A 58 -15.43 -9.29 6.55
N GLU A 59 -16.46 -10.10 6.75
CA GLU A 59 -17.72 -9.87 6.05
C GLU A 59 -18.24 -8.46 6.36
N HIS A 60 -18.68 -7.77 5.32
CA HIS A 60 -19.10 -6.39 5.41
C HIS A 60 -20.61 -6.26 5.33
N VAL A 61 -21.19 -5.40 6.17
CA VAL A 61 -22.66 -5.22 6.26
C VAL A 61 -23.22 -4.62 4.97
N ARG A 62 -22.43 -3.78 4.27
CA ARG A 62 -22.76 -3.31 2.93
C ARG A 62 -22.05 -4.17 1.88
N PRO A 63 -22.70 -4.48 0.75
CA PRO A 63 -22.07 -5.24 -0.33
C PRO A 63 -20.91 -4.43 -0.93
N VAL A 64 -19.69 -4.83 -0.61
CA VAL A 64 -18.46 -4.43 -1.30
C VAL A 64 -18.06 -5.61 -2.19
N SER A 65 -17.59 -5.34 -3.42
CA SER A 65 -17.11 -6.43 -4.28
C SER A 65 -15.95 -7.17 -3.59
N HIS A 66 -15.87 -8.50 -3.73
CA HIS A 66 -14.77 -9.28 -3.13
C HIS A 66 -13.40 -8.71 -3.54
N ARG A 67 -13.30 -8.25 -4.78
CA ARG A 67 -12.14 -7.56 -5.32
C ARG A 67 -11.77 -6.29 -4.54
N ASP A 68 -12.72 -5.36 -4.36
CA ASP A 68 -12.45 -4.10 -3.65
C ASP A 68 -12.13 -4.37 -2.17
N GLN A 69 -12.72 -5.41 -1.59
CA GLN A 69 -12.36 -5.88 -0.27
C GLN A 69 -10.90 -6.38 -0.20
N MET A 70 -10.44 -7.12 -1.21
CA MET A 70 -9.04 -7.56 -1.30
C MET A 70 -8.08 -6.39 -1.52
N LEU A 71 -8.44 -5.41 -2.36
CA LEU A 71 -7.68 -4.16 -2.49
C LEU A 71 -7.53 -3.45 -1.13
N ALA A 72 -8.61 -3.36 -0.37
CA ALA A 72 -8.61 -2.75 0.96
C ALA A 72 -7.75 -3.53 1.98
N CYS A 73 -7.81 -4.87 1.97
CA CYS A 73 -6.96 -5.70 2.82
C CYS A 73 -5.46 -5.55 2.47
N GLY A 74 -5.13 -5.49 1.18
CA GLY A 74 -3.77 -5.24 0.72
C GLY A 74 -3.25 -3.89 1.19
N ALA A 75 -4.07 -2.84 1.08
CA ALA A 75 -3.74 -1.51 1.56
C ALA A 75 -3.50 -1.45 3.08
N ALA A 76 -4.33 -2.17 3.86
CA ALA A 76 -4.12 -2.29 5.29
C ALA A 76 -2.79 -2.99 5.61
N GLY A 77 -2.44 -4.04 4.85
CA GLY A 77 -1.16 -4.72 4.93
C GLY A 77 0.03 -3.79 4.68
N ALA A 78 -0.01 -2.95 3.64
CA ALA A 78 1.05 -1.98 3.33
C ALA A 78 1.20 -0.91 4.41
N THR A 79 0.08 -0.47 4.99
CA THR A 79 0.03 0.49 6.08
C THR A 79 0.69 -0.09 7.34
N LEU A 80 0.36 -1.34 7.69
CA LEU A 80 1.00 -2.07 8.77
C LEU A 80 2.49 -2.27 8.50
N ALA A 81 2.89 -2.70 7.30
CA ALA A 81 4.30 -2.89 6.96
C ALA A 81 5.10 -1.58 7.13
N THR A 82 4.50 -0.43 6.83
CA THR A 82 5.11 0.88 7.09
C THR A 82 5.22 1.18 8.59
N ALA A 83 4.20 0.86 9.38
CA ALA A 83 4.23 1.00 10.83
C ALA A 83 5.23 0.04 11.51
N PHE A 84 5.47 -1.16 10.97
CA PHE A 84 6.53 -2.04 11.45
C PHE A 84 7.91 -1.36 11.35
N ARG A 85 8.15 -0.62 10.26
CA ARG A 85 9.43 0.07 10.05
C ARG A 85 9.69 1.15 11.09
N ILE A 86 8.67 1.92 11.50
CA ILE A 86 8.83 2.94 12.56
C ILE A 86 9.06 2.32 13.95
N LEU A 87 8.66 1.06 14.14
CA LEU A 87 8.97 0.26 15.34
C LEU A 87 10.33 -0.47 15.23
N GLY A 88 11.11 -0.21 14.19
CA GLY A 88 12.44 -0.81 14.01
C GLY A 88 12.42 -2.25 13.52
N TRP A 89 11.37 -2.65 12.78
CA TRP A 89 11.24 -3.98 12.20
C TRP A 89 11.01 -3.93 10.69
N HIS A 90 11.66 -4.85 9.98
CA HIS A 90 11.30 -5.19 8.61
C HIS A 90 10.37 -6.39 8.62
N ALA A 91 9.24 -6.29 7.92
CA ALA A 91 8.32 -7.39 7.67
C ALA A 91 8.12 -7.56 6.17
N TYR A 92 8.32 -8.79 5.69
CA TYR A 92 7.93 -9.17 4.34
C TYR A 92 6.46 -9.59 4.36
N PRO A 93 5.62 -9.04 3.48
CA PRO A 93 4.22 -9.42 3.40
C PRO A 93 4.09 -10.79 2.73
N GLU A 94 3.37 -11.69 3.37
CA GLU A 94 2.89 -12.92 2.75
C GLU A 94 1.39 -12.77 2.44
N LEU A 95 1.04 -12.82 1.15
CA LEU A 95 -0.33 -12.64 0.66
C LEU A 95 -1.04 -13.99 0.54
N LEU A 96 -2.25 -14.11 1.08
CA LEU A 96 -3.02 -15.36 1.20
C LEU A 96 -2.17 -16.54 1.69
N PRO A 97 -1.56 -16.42 2.88
CA PRO A 97 -0.48 -17.30 3.26
C PRO A 97 -0.96 -18.66 3.78
N ASN A 98 -2.27 -18.89 3.85
CA ASN A 98 -2.86 -20.14 4.31
C ASN A 98 -4.09 -20.50 3.47
N ALA A 99 -3.97 -21.52 2.62
CA ALA A 99 -5.06 -22.01 1.77
C ALA A 99 -6.24 -22.59 2.59
N LEU A 100 -5.99 -23.08 3.81
CA LEU A 100 -7.02 -23.61 4.71
C LEU A 100 -7.68 -22.52 5.56
N ARG A 101 -7.12 -21.30 5.58
CA ARG A 101 -7.64 -20.13 6.29
C ARG A 101 -7.64 -18.93 5.34
N PRO A 102 -8.48 -18.95 4.28
CA PRO A 102 -8.46 -17.93 3.24
C PRO A 102 -8.86 -16.54 3.76
N ASN A 103 -9.47 -16.47 4.94
CA ASN A 103 -9.75 -15.19 5.59
C ASN A 103 -8.49 -14.47 6.07
N ILE A 104 -7.33 -15.12 6.19
CA ILE A 104 -6.05 -14.44 6.43
C ILE A 104 -5.57 -13.88 5.10
N ALA A 105 -5.76 -12.57 4.91
CA ALA A 105 -5.44 -11.89 3.67
C ALA A 105 -3.94 -11.57 3.57
N VAL A 106 -3.35 -11.07 4.65
CA VAL A 106 -1.92 -10.69 4.72
C VAL A 106 -1.33 -11.15 6.06
N ARG A 107 -0.15 -11.76 6.02
CA ARG A 107 0.69 -11.99 7.20
C ARG A 107 1.94 -11.13 7.14
N LEU A 108 2.26 -10.49 8.26
CA LEU A 108 3.46 -9.68 8.45
C LEU A 108 4.18 -10.16 9.71
N THR A 109 5.39 -10.70 9.55
CA THR A 109 6.20 -11.16 10.68
C THR A 109 7.40 -10.24 10.87
N ALA A 110 7.58 -9.72 12.09
CA ALA A 110 8.77 -8.97 12.50
C ALA A 110 9.98 -9.91 12.55
N SER A 111 10.62 -10.08 11.39
CA SER A 111 11.64 -11.10 11.15
C SER A 111 13.06 -10.55 11.28
N LYS A 112 13.28 -9.29 10.89
CA LYS A 112 14.60 -8.65 10.89
C LYS A 112 14.52 -7.25 11.50
N ARG A 113 15.49 -6.92 12.36
CA ARG A 113 15.65 -5.55 12.86
C ARG A 113 15.96 -4.59 11.72
N HIS A 114 15.30 -3.44 11.74
CA HIS A 114 15.38 -2.39 10.76
C HIS A 114 15.86 -1.10 11.42
N ARG A 115 16.87 -0.46 10.81
CA ARG A 115 17.28 0.87 11.25
C ARG A 115 16.31 1.89 10.67
N ILE A 116 15.59 2.58 11.54
CA ILE A 116 14.64 3.63 11.15
C ILE A 116 15.37 4.72 10.36
N THR A 117 14.84 5.05 9.19
CA THR A 117 15.36 6.08 8.29
C THR A 117 14.43 7.30 8.25
N ARG A 118 14.91 8.42 7.70
CA ARG A 118 14.05 9.60 7.42
C ARG A 118 12.90 9.25 6.48
N ARG A 119 13.12 8.32 5.54
CA ARG A 119 12.09 7.83 4.62
C ARG A 119 10.99 7.10 5.37
N ASP A 120 11.33 6.26 6.35
CA ASP A 120 10.31 5.54 7.15
C ASP A 120 9.43 6.51 7.94
N ILE A 121 10.04 7.54 8.54
CA ILE A 121 9.33 8.59 9.25
C ILE A 121 8.36 9.32 8.30
N ALA A 122 8.84 9.72 7.12
CA ALA A 122 8.03 10.44 6.13
C ALA A 122 6.86 9.60 5.59
N LEU A 123 7.09 8.32 5.27
CA LEU A 123 6.03 7.40 4.83
C LEU A 123 5.02 7.13 5.95
N TYR A 124 5.48 6.96 7.19
CA TYR A 124 4.60 6.76 8.34
C TYR A 124 3.76 8.01 8.64
N ALA A 125 4.35 9.21 8.54
CA ALA A 125 3.60 10.46 8.68
C ALA A 125 2.53 10.61 7.59
N ALA A 126 2.83 10.23 6.34
CA ALA A 126 1.89 10.29 5.22
C ALA A 126 0.62 9.46 5.46
N ILE A 127 0.66 8.41 6.29
CA ILE A 127 -0.54 7.64 6.69
C ILE A 127 -1.61 8.56 7.33
N PHE A 128 -1.19 9.57 8.09
CA PHE A 128 -2.10 10.42 8.87
C PHE A 128 -2.47 11.72 8.16
N HIS A 129 -1.73 12.10 7.12
CA HIS A 129 -1.93 13.33 6.36
C HIS A 129 -2.56 13.11 4.98
N ALA A 130 -2.87 11.87 4.61
CA ALA A 130 -3.45 11.56 3.31
C ALA A 130 -4.84 12.19 3.15
N VAL A 131 -4.91 13.24 2.33
CA VAL A 131 -6.17 13.84 1.84
C VAL A 131 -6.33 13.48 0.36
N PRO A 132 -7.53 13.11 -0.11
CA PRO A 132 -7.75 12.90 -1.54
C PRO A 132 -7.55 14.19 -2.33
N THR A 133 -6.89 14.12 -3.49
CA THR A 133 -6.85 15.27 -4.42
C THR A 133 -8.22 15.44 -5.08
N ARG A 134 -8.59 16.69 -5.37
CA ARG A 134 -9.75 17.04 -6.21
C ARG A 134 -9.34 17.54 -7.59
N GLU A 135 -8.05 17.79 -7.78
CA GLU A 135 -7.46 18.31 -9.01
C GLU A 135 -6.29 17.41 -9.42
N PRO A 136 -6.57 16.24 -10.02
CA PRO A 136 -5.55 15.42 -10.66
C PRO A 136 -4.70 16.22 -11.66
N GLN A 137 -3.39 16.02 -11.63
CA GLN A 137 -2.47 16.55 -12.64
C GLN A 137 -2.05 15.48 -13.63
N ASP A 138 -1.58 15.88 -14.82
CA ASP A 138 -0.92 14.96 -15.71
C ASP A 138 0.34 14.39 -15.02
N ILE A 139 0.55 13.09 -15.13
CA ILE A 139 1.74 12.43 -14.59
C ILE A 139 3.02 12.99 -15.23
N ALA A 140 2.93 13.51 -16.45
CA ALA A 140 4.01 14.22 -17.13
C ALA A 140 4.45 15.51 -16.43
N GLU A 141 3.57 16.14 -15.63
CA GLU A 141 3.84 17.38 -14.89
C GLU A 141 4.48 17.12 -13.52
N LEU A 142 4.45 15.87 -13.03
CA LEU A 142 5.05 15.52 -11.76
C LEU A 142 6.59 15.59 -11.81
N PRO A 143 7.26 15.85 -10.66
CA PRO A 143 8.71 15.81 -10.59
C PRO A 143 9.26 14.45 -11.08
N LYS A 144 10.24 14.47 -11.99
CA LYS A 144 10.81 13.24 -12.58
C LYS A 144 11.30 12.23 -11.55
N SER A 145 11.85 12.71 -10.42
CA SER A 145 12.30 11.87 -9.30
C SER A 145 11.15 11.20 -8.53
N LEU A 146 9.96 11.81 -8.50
CA LEU A 146 8.75 11.19 -7.97
C LEU A 146 8.22 10.15 -8.95
N THR A 147 8.09 10.50 -10.23
CA THR A 147 7.60 9.58 -11.25
C THR A 147 8.47 8.33 -11.36
N ALA A 148 9.80 8.50 -11.43
CA ALA A 148 10.74 7.38 -11.49
C ALA A 148 10.63 6.45 -10.26
N GLU A 149 10.42 7.02 -9.08
CA GLU A 149 10.27 6.23 -7.86
C GLU A 149 8.94 5.46 -7.81
N LEU A 150 7.84 6.09 -8.24
CA LEU A 150 6.52 5.46 -8.29
C LEU A 150 6.52 4.31 -9.32
N LEU A 151 7.13 4.51 -10.50
CA LEU A 151 7.22 3.49 -11.55
C LEU A 151 8.14 2.32 -11.20
N ALA A 152 9.13 2.53 -10.31
CA ALA A 152 10.02 1.46 -9.86
C ALA A 152 9.38 0.53 -8.79
N CYS A 153 8.18 0.85 -8.30
CA CYS A 153 7.54 0.07 -7.25
C CYS A 153 6.91 -1.23 -7.80
N SER A 154 7.15 -2.33 -7.10
CA SER A 154 6.51 -3.62 -7.34
C SER A 154 6.32 -4.37 -6.02
N VAL A 155 5.33 -5.25 -5.97
CA VAL A 155 4.99 -6.10 -4.82
C VAL A 155 4.96 -7.54 -5.28
N ALA A 156 5.67 -8.41 -4.56
CA ALA A 156 5.74 -9.85 -4.81
C ALA A 156 6.18 -10.25 -6.25
N GLY A 157 6.73 -9.31 -7.03
CA GLY A 157 7.14 -9.53 -8.42
C GLY A 157 6.00 -9.76 -9.40
N CYS A 158 4.75 -9.52 -8.99
CA CYS A 158 3.56 -9.76 -9.80
C CYS A 158 2.76 -8.49 -10.08
N THR A 159 3.30 -7.33 -9.73
CA THR A 159 2.67 -6.03 -9.95
C THR A 159 3.57 -5.08 -10.71
N SER A 160 2.95 -4.23 -11.52
CA SER A 160 3.60 -3.21 -12.33
C SER A 160 2.82 -1.90 -12.25
N VAL A 161 3.50 -0.79 -12.56
CA VAL A 161 2.92 0.55 -12.60
C VAL A 161 3.20 1.14 -13.97
N GLU A 162 2.15 1.59 -14.64
CA GLU A 162 2.24 2.23 -15.95
C GLU A 162 1.66 3.64 -15.91
N VAL A 163 2.19 4.53 -16.74
CA VAL A 163 1.65 5.88 -16.90
C VAL A 163 0.48 5.85 -17.88
N VAL A 164 -0.64 6.40 -17.46
CA VAL A 164 -1.79 6.69 -18.31
C VAL A 164 -1.83 8.19 -18.55
N SER A 165 -1.56 8.60 -19.79
CA SER A 165 -1.57 10.00 -20.21
C SER A 165 -2.94 10.46 -20.68
N ALA A 166 -3.19 11.77 -20.60
CA ALA A 166 -4.37 12.42 -21.16
C ALA A 166 -4.63 12.03 -22.61
N GLY A 167 -5.87 11.67 -22.92
CA GLY A 167 -6.26 11.27 -24.27
C GLY A 167 -5.74 9.91 -24.73
N SER A 168 -5.05 9.14 -23.89
CA SER A 168 -4.74 7.74 -24.18
C SER A 168 -6.01 6.88 -24.23
N ARG A 169 -5.93 5.67 -24.80
CA ARG A 169 -7.08 4.75 -24.84
C ARG A 169 -7.40 4.26 -23.43
N GLU A 170 -6.36 4.08 -22.63
CA GLU A 170 -6.33 3.69 -21.23
C GLU A 170 -7.08 4.74 -20.40
N ALA A 171 -6.74 6.03 -20.58
CA ALA A 171 -7.40 7.16 -19.94
C ALA A 171 -8.91 7.19 -20.22
N ARG A 172 -9.29 7.13 -21.50
CA ARG A 172 -10.71 7.09 -21.91
C ARG A 172 -11.47 5.91 -21.28
N ARG A 173 -10.83 4.74 -21.19
CA ARG A 173 -11.44 3.50 -20.66
C ARG A 173 -11.58 3.52 -19.14
N ALA A 174 -10.57 4.04 -18.45
CA ALA A 174 -10.65 4.29 -17.02
C ALA A 174 -11.54 5.50 -16.69
N SER A 175 -11.97 6.27 -17.70
CA SER A 175 -12.71 7.54 -17.53
C SER A 175 -11.96 8.49 -16.60
N VAL A 176 -10.65 8.58 -16.82
CA VAL A 176 -9.72 9.48 -16.14
C VAL A 176 -8.98 10.28 -17.19
N ASP A 177 -8.50 11.47 -16.82
CA ASP A 177 -7.63 12.24 -17.70
C ASP A 177 -6.22 11.65 -17.68
N SER A 178 -5.62 11.54 -16.51
CA SER A 178 -4.29 10.96 -16.31
C SER A 178 -4.23 10.11 -15.04
N GLY A 179 -3.22 9.27 -14.91
CA GLY A 179 -2.91 8.61 -13.65
C GLY A 179 -1.86 7.50 -13.76
N LEU A 180 -1.62 6.83 -12.64
CA LEU A 180 -0.81 5.63 -12.55
C LEU A 180 -1.72 4.41 -12.59
N LEU A 181 -1.60 3.61 -13.63
CA LEU A 181 -2.29 2.34 -13.76
C LEU A 181 -1.52 1.27 -12.99
N VAL A 182 -2.18 0.67 -12.00
CA VAL A 182 -1.65 -0.48 -11.28
C VAL A 182 -2.14 -1.74 -11.97
N CYS A 183 -1.19 -2.53 -12.46
CA CYS A 183 -1.44 -3.79 -13.16
C CYS A 183 -0.90 -4.97 -12.35
N THR A 184 -1.43 -6.15 -12.65
CA THR A 184 -1.04 -7.43 -12.05
C THR A 184 -0.93 -8.51 -13.11
N ALA A 185 -0.06 -9.50 -12.92
CA ALA A 185 0.11 -10.57 -13.91
C ALA A 185 -1.21 -11.31 -14.22
N ASP A 186 -2.03 -11.54 -13.19
CA ASP A 186 -3.32 -12.21 -13.29
C ASP A 186 -4.43 -11.43 -12.57
N ASP A 187 -5.63 -12.00 -12.52
CA ASP A 187 -6.82 -11.42 -11.90
C ASP A 187 -7.33 -12.25 -10.72
N THR A 188 -6.41 -12.85 -9.96
CA THR A 188 -6.74 -13.68 -8.79
C THR A 188 -6.95 -12.85 -7.53
N THR A 189 -7.49 -13.46 -6.47
CA THR A 189 -7.57 -12.83 -5.14
C THR A 189 -6.19 -12.39 -4.63
N ARG A 190 -5.12 -13.13 -4.95
CA ARG A 190 -3.75 -12.77 -4.58
C ARG A 190 -3.32 -11.49 -5.31
N ASP A 191 -3.67 -11.37 -6.58
CA ASP A 191 -3.37 -10.18 -7.40
C ASP A 191 -4.11 -8.95 -6.90
N HIS A 192 -5.39 -9.10 -6.53
CA HIS A 192 -6.15 -8.00 -5.91
C HIS A 192 -5.51 -7.54 -4.60
N LEU A 193 -5.03 -8.46 -3.77
CA LEU A 193 -4.28 -8.09 -2.56
C LEU A 193 -2.97 -7.37 -2.89
N ALA A 194 -2.20 -7.87 -3.86
CA ALA A 194 -0.94 -7.29 -4.27
C ALA A 194 -1.14 -5.87 -4.85
N ALA A 195 -2.17 -5.67 -5.67
CA ALA A 195 -2.54 -4.38 -6.23
C ALA A 195 -2.94 -3.38 -5.13
N GLY A 196 -3.72 -3.82 -4.14
CA GLY A 196 -4.07 -2.98 -2.99
C GLY A 196 -2.86 -2.57 -2.14
N PHE A 197 -1.94 -3.51 -1.95
CA PHE A 197 -0.68 -3.27 -1.25
C PHE A 197 0.20 -2.25 -1.99
N LEU A 198 0.40 -2.46 -3.30
CA LEU A 198 1.17 -1.55 -4.15
C LEU A 198 0.53 -0.16 -4.20
N MET A 199 -0.78 -0.08 -4.42
CA MET A 199 -1.52 1.18 -4.45
C MET A 199 -1.27 2.00 -3.18
N GLN A 200 -1.29 1.36 -2.00
CA GLN A 200 -1.02 2.09 -0.76
C GLN A 200 0.45 2.51 -0.63
N ILE A 201 1.43 1.72 -1.12
CA ILE A 201 2.82 2.16 -1.20
C ILE A 201 2.93 3.45 -2.04
N LEU A 202 2.32 3.46 -3.22
CA LEU A 202 2.35 4.62 -4.12
C LEU A 202 1.75 5.86 -3.46
N ARG A 203 0.61 5.71 -2.77
CA ARG A 203 -0.02 6.79 -2.00
C ARG A 203 0.88 7.36 -0.92
N LEU A 204 1.54 6.49 -0.15
CA LEU A 204 2.42 6.93 0.92
C LEU A 204 3.68 7.63 0.37
N ILE A 205 4.23 7.15 -0.76
CA ILE A 205 5.35 7.82 -1.45
C ILE A 205 4.93 9.22 -1.90
N ALA A 206 3.80 9.33 -2.61
CA ALA A 206 3.26 10.61 -3.05
C ALA A 206 3.03 11.57 -1.87
N GLY A 207 2.30 11.10 -0.83
CA GLY A 207 2.00 11.88 0.36
C GLY A 207 3.24 12.32 1.14
N SER A 208 4.28 11.49 1.20
CA SER A 208 5.56 11.85 1.84
C SER A 208 6.30 12.99 1.13
N ARG A 209 5.86 13.36 -0.08
CA ARG A 209 6.41 14.42 -0.93
C ARG A 209 5.42 15.57 -1.18
N GLY A 210 4.35 15.66 -0.39
CA GLY A 210 3.36 16.74 -0.51
C GLY A 210 2.28 16.50 -1.57
N TRP A 211 2.21 15.31 -2.17
CA TRP A 211 1.22 15.01 -3.19
C TRP A 211 0.02 14.25 -2.63
N ALA A 212 -1.18 14.70 -3.00
CA ALA A 212 -2.43 14.02 -2.72
C ALA A 212 -2.78 13.04 -3.84
N THR A 213 -3.64 12.07 -3.53
CA THR A 213 -3.99 11.01 -4.48
C THR A 213 -5.49 10.74 -4.51
N HIS A 214 -6.04 10.47 -5.69
CA HIS A 214 -7.43 10.02 -5.87
C HIS A 214 -7.45 8.63 -6.49
N LEU A 215 -8.28 7.74 -5.94
CA LEU A 215 -8.29 6.32 -6.26
C LEU A 215 -9.53 5.98 -7.09
N VAL A 216 -9.32 5.40 -8.26
CA VAL A 216 -10.38 5.02 -9.20
C VAL A 216 -10.40 3.50 -9.37
N THR A 217 -11.36 2.83 -8.72
CA THR A 217 -11.57 1.37 -8.82
C THR A 217 -12.85 0.96 -9.54
N GLY A 218 -13.93 1.72 -9.42
CA GLY A 218 -15.28 1.32 -9.86
C GLY A 218 -15.41 1.04 -11.37
N ARG A 219 -14.50 1.56 -12.19
CA ARG A 219 -14.46 1.32 -13.64
C ARG A 219 -13.79 0.00 -14.02
N PHE A 220 -13.10 -0.63 -13.07
CA PHE A 220 -12.45 -1.93 -13.20
C PHE A 220 -13.26 -3.06 -12.56
N SER A 221 -14.42 -2.78 -11.94
CA SER A 221 -15.19 -3.80 -11.20
C SER A 221 -15.86 -4.87 -12.08
N ALA A 222 -16.00 -4.65 -13.40
CA ALA A 222 -16.56 -5.63 -14.32
C ALA A 222 -15.48 -6.51 -14.99
N ASP A 223 -15.54 -7.83 -14.80
CA ASP A 223 -14.56 -8.82 -15.28
C ASP A 223 -14.24 -8.70 -16.78
N LYS A 224 -15.26 -8.51 -17.62
CA LYS A 224 -15.10 -8.36 -19.09
C LYS A 224 -14.35 -7.08 -19.49
N ALA A 225 -14.21 -6.11 -18.60
CA ALA A 225 -13.50 -4.87 -18.87
C ALA A 225 -11.99 -4.97 -18.62
N ARG A 226 -11.51 -5.93 -17.81
CA ARG A 226 -10.10 -6.02 -17.40
C ARG A 226 -9.21 -6.77 -18.40
N ARG A 227 -9.61 -7.97 -18.85
CA ARG A 227 -8.73 -8.87 -19.64
C ARG A 227 -8.66 -8.62 -21.16
N HIS A 228 -9.50 -7.76 -21.72
CA HIS A 228 -9.66 -7.63 -23.18
C HIS A 228 -9.44 -6.22 -23.70
N ARG A 229 -8.87 -5.33 -22.89
CA ARG A 229 -9.09 -3.90 -23.11
C ARG A 229 -7.89 -2.97 -23.01
N LEU A 230 -6.74 -3.41 -22.53
CA LEU A 230 -5.50 -2.65 -22.66
C LEU A 230 -4.50 -3.53 -23.41
N HIS A 231 -3.65 -2.94 -24.26
CA HIS A 231 -2.54 -3.67 -24.90
C HIS A 231 -1.38 -3.85 -23.91
N THR A 232 -1.72 -4.29 -22.70
CA THR A 232 -0.79 -4.65 -21.63
C THR A 232 -0.82 -6.16 -21.53
N ASP A 233 0.33 -6.79 -21.36
CA ASP A 233 0.38 -8.22 -21.06
C ASP A 233 -0.21 -8.52 -19.66
N ASP A 234 -0.24 -7.49 -18.80
CA ASP A 234 -0.79 -7.54 -17.44
C ASP A 234 -2.27 -7.12 -17.36
N VAL A 235 -2.94 -7.50 -16.28
CA VAL A 235 -4.33 -7.18 -15.95
C VAL A 235 -4.42 -5.84 -15.17
N PRO A 236 -5.12 -4.82 -15.70
CA PRO A 236 -5.33 -3.57 -15.00
C PRO A 236 -6.27 -3.74 -13.80
N GLN A 237 -5.82 -3.25 -12.65
CA GLN A 237 -6.59 -3.28 -11.41
C GLN A 237 -7.19 -1.91 -11.08
N LEU A 238 -6.40 -0.85 -11.05
CA LEU A 238 -6.91 0.46 -10.63
C LEU A 238 -6.09 1.58 -11.24
N VAL A 239 -6.65 2.79 -11.22
CA VAL A 239 -5.90 4.00 -11.50
C VAL A 239 -5.76 4.81 -10.22
N LEU A 240 -4.53 5.24 -9.95
CA LEU A 240 -4.20 6.21 -8.92
C LEU A 240 -3.86 7.54 -9.57
N GLN A 241 -4.74 8.51 -9.42
CA GLN A 241 -4.49 9.88 -9.85
C GLN A 241 -3.69 10.61 -8.77
N VAL A 242 -2.82 11.53 -9.19
CA VAL A 242 -1.93 12.29 -8.29
C VAL A 242 -2.14 13.77 -8.59
N GLY A 243 -2.16 14.59 -7.55
CA GLY A 243 -2.29 16.05 -7.68
C GLY A 243 -1.78 16.76 -6.42
N PRO A 244 -1.73 18.09 -6.42
CA PRO A 244 -1.25 18.87 -5.28
C PRO A 244 -2.08 18.55 -4.02
N SER A 245 -1.41 18.52 -2.86
CA SER A 245 -2.13 18.45 -1.59
C SER A 245 -2.78 19.80 -1.28
N PRO A 246 -4.04 19.84 -0.83
CA PRO A 246 -4.72 21.09 -0.48
C PRO A 246 -4.03 21.88 0.65
N ALA A 247 -3.07 21.28 1.36
CA ALA A 247 -2.26 21.97 2.37
C ALA A 247 -1.19 22.92 1.76
N ASP A 248 -0.82 22.74 0.49
CA ASP A 248 0.22 23.55 -0.16
C ASP A 248 -0.28 24.91 -0.68
N GLU A 249 -1.61 25.14 -0.74
CA GLU A 249 -2.16 26.45 -1.17
C GLU A 249 -1.96 27.55 -0.11
N SER A 250 -1.69 27.20 1.15
CA SER A 250 -1.48 28.18 2.23
C SER A 250 -0.07 28.79 2.26
N GLY A 251 0.85 28.35 1.38
CA GLY A 251 2.26 28.80 1.38
C GLY A 251 2.61 29.89 0.37
N ALA A 252 1.68 30.30 -0.50
CA ALA A 252 1.99 31.14 -1.66
C ALA A 252 1.62 32.64 -1.53
N ASN A 253 1.10 33.10 -0.38
CA ASN A 253 0.75 34.51 -0.21
C ASN A 253 1.08 35.02 1.19
N GLY A 254 2.38 35.18 1.45
CA GLY A 254 2.91 35.84 2.64
C GLY A 254 3.56 37.18 2.28
N ASP A 255 2.78 38.10 1.71
CA ASP A 255 3.15 39.53 1.71
C ASP A 255 3.31 39.97 3.17
N ILE A 256 4.55 40.19 3.58
CA ILE A 256 4.88 40.82 4.86
C ILE A 256 4.52 42.30 4.72
N PRO A 257 3.59 42.86 5.53
CA PRO A 257 3.41 44.30 5.57
C PRO A 257 4.69 44.91 6.15
N SER A 258 5.43 45.63 5.31
CA SER A 258 6.54 46.48 5.71
C SER A 258 6.03 47.48 6.75
N ALA A 259 6.43 47.30 8.00
CA ALA A 259 6.24 48.30 9.05
C ALA A 259 7.01 49.57 8.65
N ALA A 260 6.27 50.61 8.27
CA ALA A 260 6.80 51.94 8.09
C ALA A 260 7.17 52.55 9.45
N ARG A 261 8.33 53.21 9.46
CA ARG A 261 8.81 54.13 10.50
C ARG A 261 7.98 55.39 10.55
#